data_AF-A0A1X0ZMY1-F1
#
_entry.id   AF-A0A1X0ZMY1-F1
#
_cell.length_a   1.000
_cell.length_b   1.000
_cell.length_c   1.000
_cell.angle_alpha   90.00
_cell.angle_beta   90.00
_cell.angle_gamma   90.00
#
_symmetry.space_group_name_H-M   'P 1'
#
loop_
_entity.id
_entity.type
_entity.pdbx_description
1 polymer ?
#
loop_
_entity_poly.entity_id
_entity_poly.type
_entity_poly.pdbx_seq_one_letter_code
_entity_poly.pdbx_strand_id
1 'polypeptide(L)'
;MKAILLSAALALSATATQANDLFKIDTELKMNGKVVSSTSAQMLARTFSQVENTQSQAYVESVTMKGDEVIDLVQNRVETGYGFFSSAYATGEGKIQLSYTMDYTRLLSMRRKPIEGTAAFIEIPETESIINAGYAVLTRGEPFTIRGGSKHGQWELMVTATKI
;
A
#
# COMPACT_ATOMS: atom_id res chain seq x y z
N MET A 1 -26.82 -52.42 -48.74
CA MET A 1 -27.24 -52.13 -47.35
C MET A 1 -25.97 -51.81 -46.56
N LYS A 2 -25.84 -50.57 -46.05
CA LYS A 2 -25.84 -50.21 -44.60
C LYS A 2 -24.72 -50.96 -43.81
N ALA A 3 -23.82 -50.33 -43.06
CA ALA A 3 -24.01 -49.17 -42.20
C ALA A 3 -22.72 -48.36 -41.97
N ILE A 4 -22.93 -47.05 -41.88
CA ILE A 4 -22.06 -46.06 -41.24
C ILE A 4 -22.08 -46.32 -39.74
N LEU A 5 -20.93 -46.34 -39.08
CA LEU A 5 -20.82 -46.05 -37.65
C LEU A 5 -19.68 -45.04 -37.44
N LEU A 6 -20.05 -43.77 -37.59
CA LEU A 6 -19.47 -42.67 -36.82
C LEU A 6 -19.72 -42.99 -35.34
N SER A 7 -18.66 -43.22 -34.57
CA SER A 7 -18.72 -43.09 -33.13
C SER A 7 -17.91 -41.87 -32.75
N ALA A 8 -18.67 -40.87 -32.32
CA ALA A 8 -18.23 -39.55 -31.92
C ALA A 8 -17.00 -39.62 -31.01
N ALA A 9 -15.90 -39.00 -31.46
CA ALA A 9 -14.99 -38.38 -30.53
C ALA A 9 -15.78 -37.26 -29.84
N LEU A 10 -16.29 -37.53 -28.63
CA LEU A 10 -16.61 -36.45 -27.71
C LEU A 10 -15.28 -35.73 -27.47
N ALA A 11 -15.03 -34.69 -28.26
CA ALA A 11 -14.18 -33.61 -27.83
C ALA A 11 -14.87 -33.05 -26.57
N LEU A 12 -14.43 -33.53 -25.40
CA LEU A 12 -14.56 -32.78 -24.18
C LEU A 12 -13.90 -31.44 -24.47
N SER A 13 -14.71 -30.46 -24.86
CA SER A 13 -14.41 -29.07 -24.60
C SER A 13 -14.33 -28.97 -23.09
N ALA A 14 -13.16 -29.30 -22.55
CA ALA A 14 -12.72 -28.82 -21.27
C ALA A 14 -12.81 -27.30 -21.41
N THR A 15 -13.95 -26.75 -21.02
CA THR A 15 -14.01 -25.40 -20.52
C THR A 15 -12.98 -25.41 -19.41
N ALA A 16 -11.78 -24.91 -19.73
CA ALA A 16 -10.80 -24.57 -18.74
C ALA A 16 -11.53 -23.60 -17.83
N THR A 17 -12.09 -24.14 -16.76
CA THR A 17 -12.55 -23.36 -15.62
C THR A 17 -11.26 -22.67 -15.23
N GLN A 18 -11.13 -21.39 -15.58
CA GLN A 18 -9.99 -20.60 -15.15
C GLN A 18 -10.06 -20.67 -13.64
N ALA A 19 -9.20 -21.49 -13.04
CA ALA A 19 -9.04 -21.51 -11.61
C ALA A 19 -8.67 -20.07 -11.26
N ASN A 20 -9.58 -19.39 -10.57
CA ASN A 20 -9.31 -18.05 -10.06
C ASN A 20 -8.26 -18.23 -8.98
N ASP A 21 -7.00 -18.11 -9.37
CA ASP A 21 -5.89 -18.22 -8.44
C ASP A 21 -6.08 -17.20 -7.31
N LEU A 22 -6.06 -17.68 -6.06
CA LEU A 22 -6.07 -16.85 -4.88
C LEU A 22 -4.62 -16.63 -4.43
N PHE A 23 -4.26 -15.39 -4.12
CA PHE A 23 -2.93 -15.03 -3.66
C PHE A 23 -2.98 -14.41 -2.27
N LYS A 24 -2.01 -14.74 -1.43
CA LYS A 24 -1.66 -14.01 -0.22
C LYS A 24 -0.43 -13.16 -0.49
N ILE A 25 -0.51 -11.87 -0.19
CA ILE A 25 0.63 -10.95 -0.27
C ILE A 25 0.91 -10.43 1.14
N ASP A 26 2.09 -10.75 1.65
CA ASP A 26 2.61 -10.24 2.90
C ASP A 26 3.63 -9.14 2.60
N THR A 27 3.53 -7.99 3.28
CA THR A 27 4.52 -6.91 3.17
C THR A 27 5.06 -6.50 4.52
N GLU A 28 6.34 -6.13 4.56
CA GLU A 28 7.00 -5.55 5.72
C GLU A 28 7.84 -4.36 5.24
N LEU A 29 7.52 -3.17 5.76
CA LEU A 29 8.29 -1.95 5.52
C LEU A 29 9.22 -1.69 6.71
N LYS A 30 10.51 -1.60 6.43
CA LYS A 30 11.55 -1.18 7.37
C LYS A 30 12.04 0.22 7.04
N MET A 31 12.16 1.05 8.07
CA MET A 31 12.83 2.35 8.03
C MET A 31 14.07 2.27 8.91
N ASN A 32 15.26 2.52 8.34
CA ASN A 32 16.53 2.46 9.05
C ASN A 32 16.68 1.17 9.88
N GLY A 33 16.30 0.03 9.30
CA GLY A 33 16.38 -1.29 9.92
C GLY A 33 15.25 -1.62 10.93
N LYS A 34 14.35 -0.69 11.24
CA LYS A 34 13.20 -0.93 12.13
C LYS A 34 11.92 -1.15 11.34
N VAL A 35 11.20 -2.22 11.65
CA VAL A 35 9.87 -2.46 11.06
C VAL A 35 8.92 -1.35 11.52
N VAL A 36 8.32 -0.65 10.57
CA VAL A 36 7.34 0.42 10.82
C VAL A 36 5.93 0.05 10.37
N SER A 37 5.80 -0.94 9.48
CA SER A 37 4.52 -1.46 9.03
C SER A 37 4.66 -2.91 8.57
N SER A 38 3.62 -3.70 8.84
CA SER A 38 3.46 -5.05 8.30
C SER A 38 2.00 -5.24 7.91
N THR A 39 1.74 -5.74 6.70
CA THR A 39 0.39 -5.98 6.21
C THR A 39 0.29 -7.34 5.53
N SER A 40 -0.92 -7.89 5.48
CA SER A 40 -1.25 -9.13 4.78
C SER A 40 -2.56 -8.94 4.04
N ALA A 41 -2.58 -9.22 2.74
CA ALA A 41 -3.76 -9.14 1.89
C ALA A 41 -4.01 -10.48 1.20
N GLN A 42 -5.27 -10.82 0.98
CA GLN A 42 -5.65 -11.89 0.05
C GLN A 42 -6.36 -11.28 -1.15
N MET A 43 -6.04 -11.75 -2.36
CA MET A 43 -6.61 -11.23 -3.59
C MET A 43 -6.78 -12.31 -4.66
N LEU A 44 -7.82 -12.18 -5.46
CA LEU A 44 -7.96 -12.97 -6.68
C LEU A 44 -6.95 -12.50 -7.73
N ALA A 45 -6.53 -13.41 -8.59
CA ALA A 45 -5.68 -13.13 -9.74
C ALA A 45 -6.20 -11.93 -10.54
N ARG A 46 -5.27 -11.04 -10.95
CA ARG A 46 -5.56 -9.87 -11.80
C ARG A 46 -6.59 -8.90 -11.20
N THR A 47 -6.95 -9.07 -9.94
CA THR A 47 -7.80 -8.16 -9.19
C THR A 47 -6.92 -7.23 -8.36
N PHE A 48 -7.41 -6.03 -8.11
CA PHE A 48 -6.73 -5.06 -7.28
C PHE A 48 -7.05 -5.30 -5.81
N SER A 49 -6.05 -5.17 -4.96
CA SER A 49 -6.17 -5.22 -3.51
C SER A 49 -5.48 -4.02 -2.90
N GLN A 50 -6.06 -3.52 -1.82
CA GLN A 50 -5.58 -2.36 -1.09
C GLN A 50 -5.60 -2.71 0.40
N VAL A 51 -4.48 -2.48 1.06
CA VAL A 51 -4.39 -2.50 2.51
C VAL A 51 -3.81 -1.18 2.97
N GLU A 52 -4.56 -0.50 3.81
CA GLU A 52 -4.16 0.77 4.41
C GLU A 52 -4.23 0.66 5.92
N ASN A 53 -3.21 1.19 6.58
CA ASN A 53 -3.19 1.42 8.01
C ASN A 53 -2.77 2.87 8.22
N THR A 54 -3.77 3.75 8.20
CA THR A 54 -3.60 5.19 8.34
C THR A 54 -4.11 5.68 9.69
N GLN A 55 -3.47 6.73 10.18
CA GLN A 55 -3.82 7.47 11.38
C GLN A 55 -3.94 8.94 11.02
N SER A 56 -4.93 9.60 11.60
CA SER A 56 -5.20 11.01 11.38
C SER A 56 -4.97 11.78 12.68
N GLN A 57 -4.10 12.78 12.64
CA GLN A 57 -3.83 13.66 13.78
C GLN A 57 -4.31 15.07 13.45
N ALA A 58 -5.22 15.61 14.28
CA ALA A 58 -5.67 16.99 14.16
C ALA A 58 -4.58 17.97 14.61
N TYR A 59 -4.51 19.14 13.96
CA TYR A 59 -3.63 20.24 14.33
C TYR A 59 -4.27 21.59 14.03
N VAL A 60 -3.81 22.64 14.72
CA VAL A 60 -4.30 24.01 14.52
C VAL A 60 -3.61 24.63 13.30
N GLU A 61 -4.29 24.70 12.16
CA GLU A 61 -3.72 25.25 10.92
C GLU A 61 -3.72 26.77 10.93
N SER A 62 -4.82 27.38 11.37
CA SER A 62 -4.92 28.83 11.51
C SER A 62 -5.84 29.23 12.65
N VAL A 63 -5.64 30.46 13.14
CA VAL A 63 -6.38 31.07 14.23
C VAL A 63 -6.74 32.48 13.81
N THR A 64 -8.01 32.86 13.97
CA THR A 64 -8.45 34.25 13.77
C THR A 64 -8.56 34.93 15.12
N MET A 65 -7.93 36.11 15.24
CA MET A 65 -7.87 36.89 16.47
C MET A 65 -8.72 38.17 16.37
N LYS A 66 -9.31 38.60 17.49
CA LYS A 66 -9.87 39.94 17.68
C LYS A 66 -9.25 40.57 18.93
N GLY A 67 -8.20 41.36 18.73
CA GLY A 67 -7.32 41.73 19.84
C GLY A 67 -6.59 40.50 20.36
N ASP A 68 -6.66 40.25 21.67
CA ASP A 68 -6.01 39.11 22.32
C ASP A 68 -6.89 37.85 22.39
N GLU A 69 -8.13 37.92 21.90
CA GLU A 69 -9.09 36.81 21.94
C GLU A 69 -9.08 36.01 20.63
N VAL A 70 -9.04 34.68 20.77
CA VAL A 70 -9.27 33.74 19.67
C VAL A 70 -10.77 33.72 19.37
N ILE A 71 -11.15 34.12 18.15
CA ILE A 71 -12.55 34.14 17.70
C ILE A 71 -12.88 33.03 16.69
N ASP A 72 -11.86 32.44 16.08
CA ASP A 72 -12.02 31.28 15.20
C ASP A 72 -10.76 30.42 15.19
N LEU A 73 -10.92 29.12 14.99
CA LEU A 73 -9.85 28.13 14.94
C LEU A 73 -10.11 27.14 13.82
N VAL A 74 -9.25 27.17 12.79
CA VAL A 74 -9.29 26.20 11.70
C VAL A 74 -8.44 25.00 12.10
N GLN A 75 -9.10 23.86 12.26
CA GLN A 75 -8.43 22.57 12.45
C GLN A 75 -8.27 21.88 11.12
N ASN A 76 -7.09 21.32 10.91
CA ASN A 76 -6.82 20.41 9.81
C ASN A 76 -6.26 19.10 10.34
N ARG A 77 -6.04 18.13 9.48
CA ARG A 77 -5.57 16.80 9.83
C ARG A 77 -4.36 16.43 8.99
N VAL A 78 -3.34 15.90 9.65
CA VAL A 78 -2.23 15.23 8.98
C VAL A 78 -2.51 13.73 8.96
N GLU A 79 -2.51 13.16 7.77
CA GLU A 79 -2.65 11.72 7.58
C GLU A 79 -1.26 11.08 7.52
N THR A 80 -1.08 10.03 8.32
CA THR A 80 0.15 9.26 8.40
C THR A 80 -0.19 7.79 8.35
N GLY A 81 0.76 6.94 8.00
CA GLY A 81 0.57 5.51 7.94
C GLY A 81 1.12 4.91 6.66
N TYR A 82 0.63 3.72 6.36
CA TYR A 82 1.11 2.88 5.27
C TYR A 82 -0.05 2.40 4.42
N GLY A 83 0.07 2.57 3.11
CA GLY A 83 -0.79 2.00 2.09
C GLY A 83 0.01 1.07 1.17
N PHE A 84 -0.54 -0.12 0.92
CA PHE A 84 -0.02 -1.03 -0.10
C PHE A 84 -1.15 -1.45 -1.03
N PHE A 85 -0.96 -1.13 -2.29
CA PHE A 85 -1.89 -1.32 -3.37
C PHE A 85 -1.27 -2.29 -4.35
N SER A 86 -1.96 -3.35 -4.74
CA SER A 86 -1.34 -4.36 -5.59
C SER A 86 -2.32 -5.18 -6.40
N SER A 87 -1.78 -5.79 -7.46
CA SER A 87 -2.44 -6.84 -8.22
C SER A 87 -1.42 -7.92 -8.57
N ALA A 88 -1.81 -9.18 -8.50
CA ALA A 88 -0.92 -10.31 -8.75
C ALA A 88 -1.52 -11.31 -9.75
N TYR A 89 -0.66 -11.99 -10.52
CA TYR A 89 -1.06 -13.16 -11.30
C TYR A 89 0.10 -14.13 -11.50
N ALA A 90 -0.22 -15.42 -11.66
CA ALA A 90 0.78 -16.44 -11.95
C ALA A 90 1.23 -16.34 -13.42
N THR A 91 2.54 -16.38 -13.66
CA THR A 91 3.11 -16.31 -15.02
C THR A 91 3.54 -17.69 -15.56
N GLY A 92 3.43 -18.74 -14.75
CA GLY A 92 4.02 -20.07 -15.01
C GLY A 92 5.27 -20.33 -14.17
N GLU A 93 5.75 -21.57 -14.12
CA GLU A 93 7.02 -21.96 -13.45
C GLU A 93 7.13 -21.56 -11.97
N GLY A 94 6.01 -21.50 -11.25
CA GLY A 94 6.02 -21.08 -9.84
C GLY A 94 6.36 -19.60 -9.62
N LYS A 95 6.27 -18.76 -10.66
CA LYS A 95 6.46 -17.31 -10.56
C LYS A 95 5.13 -16.57 -10.47
N ILE A 96 5.15 -15.42 -9.79
CA ILE A 96 4.04 -14.49 -9.62
C ILE A 96 4.51 -13.12 -10.11
N GLN A 97 3.80 -12.53 -11.06
CA GLN A 97 4.00 -11.13 -11.40
C GLN A 97 3.10 -10.26 -10.51
N LEU A 98 3.70 -9.27 -9.86
CA LEU A 98 3.08 -8.32 -8.96
C LEU A 98 3.20 -6.92 -9.54
N SER A 99 2.08 -6.22 -9.72
CA SER A 99 2.04 -4.77 -9.82
C SER A 99 1.79 -4.20 -8.44
N TYR A 100 2.53 -3.18 -8.02
CA TYR A 100 2.33 -2.58 -6.71
C TYR A 100 2.55 -1.07 -6.69
N THR A 101 1.90 -0.42 -5.74
CA THR A 101 2.19 0.93 -5.25
C THR A 101 2.25 0.85 -3.73
N MET A 102 3.31 1.40 -3.16
CA MET A 102 3.48 1.63 -1.74
C MET A 102 3.40 3.13 -1.50
N ASP A 103 2.64 3.53 -0.50
CA ASP A 103 2.63 4.88 0.05
C ASP A 103 2.89 4.78 1.56
N TYR A 104 3.90 5.48 2.03
CA TYR A 104 4.19 5.59 3.46
C TYR A 104 4.40 7.04 3.82
N THR A 105 3.59 7.55 4.75
CA THR A 105 3.73 8.90 5.28
C THR A 105 3.91 8.85 6.79
N ARG A 106 4.88 9.58 7.34
CA ARG A 106 5.05 9.73 8.79
C ARG A 106 5.18 11.18 9.19
N LEU A 107 4.72 11.50 10.39
CA LEU A 107 4.98 12.77 11.04
C LEU A 107 6.38 12.73 11.67
N LEU A 108 7.25 13.65 11.27
CA LEU A 108 8.59 13.81 11.83
C LEU A 108 8.56 14.74 13.05
N SER A 109 7.88 15.87 12.92
CA SER A 109 7.76 16.86 13.97
C SER A 109 6.46 17.66 13.82
N MET A 110 6.01 18.29 14.91
CA MET A 110 4.94 19.27 14.90
C MET A 110 5.48 20.57 15.47
N ARG A 111 5.82 21.53 14.60
CA ARG A 111 6.39 22.80 15.04
C ARG A 111 5.27 23.76 15.42
N ARG A 112 5.46 24.51 16.51
CA ARG A 112 4.55 25.59 16.90
C ARG A 112 5.10 26.93 16.45
N LYS A 113 4.30 27.69 15.72
CA LYS A 113 4.59 29.09 15.37
C LYS A 113 3.68 29.99 16.19
N PRO A 114 4.23 30.79 17.12
CA PRO A 114 3.42 31.72 17.91
C PRO A 114 2.83 32.80 17.00
N ILE A 115 1.66 33.30 17.38
CA ILE A 115 1.04 34.48 16.77
C ILE A 115 1.49 35.70 17.57
N GLU A 116 2.19 36.62 16.91
CA GLU A 116 2.80 37.80 17.55
C GLU A 116 1.78 38.61 18.35
N GLY A 117 2.16 39.01 19.57
CA GLY A 117 1.29 39.76 20.47
C GLY A 117 0.22 38.94 21.19
N THR A 118 0.20 37.61 21.04
CA THR A 118 -0.84 36.74 21.63
C THR A 118 -0.25 35.50 22.31
N ALA A 119 -1.05 34.81 23.11
CA ALA A 119 -0.70 33.49 23.66
C ALA A 119 -1.01 32.32 22.69
N ALA A 120 -1.60 32.61 21.52
CA ALA A 120 -2.00 31.60 20.55
C ALA A 120 -0.83 31.13 19.68
N PHE A 121 -0.97 29.94 19.11
CA PHE A 121 -0.01 29.36 18.18
C PHE A 121 -0.72 28.60 17.06
N ILE A 122 -0.09 28.55 15.90
CA ILE A 122 -0.43 27.58 14.86
C ILE A 122 0.56 26.42 14.92
N GLU A 123 0.11 25.25 14.47
CA GLU A 123 0.88 24.03 14.38
C GLU A 123 1.22 23.76 12.90
N ILE A 124 2.48 23.46 12.63
CA ILE A 124 3.00 23.21 11.29
C ILE A 124 3.58 21.80 11.30
N PRO A 125 2.85 20.79 10.76
CA PRO A 125 3.35 19.43 10.68
C PRO A 125 4.51 19.36 9.68
N GLU A 126 5.55 18.62 10.05
CA GLU A 126 6.63 18.23 9.16
C GLU A 126 6.49 16.73 8.90
N THR A 127 6.21 16.36 7.66
CA THR A 127 6.02 14.97 7.26
C THR A 127 7.12 14.49 6.32
N GLU A 128 7.31 13.18 6.29
CA GLU A 128 8.05 12.49 5.25
C GLU A 128 7.12 11.51 4.56
N SER A 129 7.09 11.57 3.23
CA SER A 129 6.35 10.63 2.38
C SER A 129 7.29 9.86 1.48
N ILE A 130 7.04 8.56 1.36
CA ILE A 130 7.76 7.64 0.50
C ILE A 130 6.73 6.95 -0.37
N ILE A 131 6.76 7.25 -1.66
CA ILE A 131 5.90 6.63 -2.66
C ILE A 131 6.79 5.83 -3.60
N ASN A 132 6.48 4.55 -3.78
CA ASN A 132 7.17 3.70 -4.72
C ASN A 132 6.17 2.81 -5.46
N ALA A 133 6.25 2.78 -6.79
CA ALA A 133 5.39 1.96 -7.62
C ALA A 133 6.21 1.20 -8.65
N GLY A 134 5.76 0.01 -9.01
CA GLY A 134 6.42 -0.77 -10.03
C GLY A 134 5.85 -2.17 -10.22
N TYR A 135 6.66 -2.98 -10.92
CA TYR A 135 6.37 -4.37 -11.18
C TYR A 135 7.50 -5.25 -10.64
N ALA A 136 7.15 -6.40 -10.08
CA ALA A 136 8.09 -7.41 -9.63
C ALA A 136 7.67 -8.79 -10.14
N VAL A 137 8.64 -9.63 -10.50
CA VAL A 137 8.41 -11.05 -10.74
C VAL A 137 9.02 -11.80 -9.58
N LEU A 138 8.16 -12.45 -8.80
CA LEU A 138 8.46 -13.10 -7.54
C LEU A 138 8.46 -14.61 -7.75
N THR A 139 9.43 -15.31 -7.16
CA THR A 139 9.29 -16.75 -6.96
C THR A 139 8.25 -16.98 -5.85
N ARG A 140 7.30 -17.90 -6.06
CA ARG A 140 6.20 -18.13 -5.11
C ARG A 140 6.74 -18.52 -3.74
N GLY A 141 6.29 -17.80 -2.71
CA GLY A 141 6.68 -18.01 -1.31
C GLY A 141 8.05 -17.43 -0.94
N GLU A 142 8.83 -16.96 -1.91
CA GLU A 142 10.14 -16.36 -1.65
C GLU A 142 9.99 -14.85 -1.43
N PRO A 143 10.71 -14.29 -0.43
CA PRO A 143 10.70 -12.86 -0.19
C PRO A 143 11.48 -12.11 -1.28
N PHE A 144 10.94 -10.98 -1.72
CA PHE A 144 11.61 -10.01 -2.58
C PHE A 144 11.75 -8.69 -1.83
N THR A 145 12.94 -8.09 -1.89
CA THR A 145 13.23 -6.84 -1.18
C THR A 145 13.52 -5.71 -2.15
N ILE A 146 12.82 -4.61 -1.98
CA ILE A 146 13.06 -3.33 -2.66
C ILE A 146 13.68 -2.38 -1.66
N ARG A 147 14.68 -1.62 -2.08
CA ARG A 147 15.40 -0.67 -1.23
C ARG A 147 15.41 0.71 -1.84
N GLY A 148 15.44 1.73 -1.02
CA GLY A 148 15.67 3.10 -1.45
C GLY A 148 16.10 4.02 -0.32
N GLY A 149 16.40 5.26 -0.70
CA GLY A 149 16.73 6.34 0.23
C GLY A 149 15.66 7.41 0.27
N SER A 150 15.58 8.12 1.39
CA SER A 150 14.83 9.35 1.56
C SER A 150 15.73 10.42 2.17
N LYS A 151 15.19 11.62 2.38
CA LYS A 151 15.92 12.70 3.10
C LYS A 151 16.30 12.31 4.53
N HIS A 152 15.57 11.39 5.16
CA HIS A 152 15.73 11.05 6.58
C HIS A 152 16.09 9.58 6.83
N GLY A 153 16.57 8.86 5.80
CA GLY A 153 17.07 7.49 6.00
C GLY A 153 17.05 6.59 4.78
N GLN A 154 17.28 5.32 5.04
CA GLN A 154 17.09 4.21 4.11
C GLN A 154 15.79 3.49 4.44
N TRP A 155 15.15 2.93 3.42
CA TRP A 155 13.95 2.12 3.57
C TRP A 155 14.10 0.80 2.80
N GLU A 156 13.44 -0.24 3.32
CA GLU A 156 13.38 -1.56 2.69
C GLU A 156 11.94 -2.07 2.74
N LEU A 157 11.37 -2.36 1.58
CA LEU A 157 10.08 -3.02 1.44
C LEU A 157 10.32 -4.48 1.10
N MET A 158 10.00 -5.40 2.01
CA MET A 158 9.96 -6.83 1.75
C MET A 158 8.55 -7.23 1.35
N VAL A 159 8.43 -7.98 0.27
CA VAL A 159 7.16 -8.51 -0.24
C VAL A 159 7.28 -10.01 -0.43
N THR A 160 6.35 -10.77 0.12
CA THR A 160 6.22 -12.21 -0.13
C THR A 160 4.86 -12.48 -0.76
N ALA A 161 4.85 -13.26 -1.84
CA ALA A 161 3.63 -13.62 -2.56
C ALA A 161 3.46 -15.13 -2.62
N THR A 162 2.31 -15.63 -2.15
CA THR A 162 2.00 -17.07 -2.11
C THR A 162 0.67 -17.32 -2.82
N LYS A 163 0.59 -18.37 -3.64
CA LYS A 163 -0.69 -18.87 -4.14
C LYS A 163 -1.30 -19.78 -3.08
N ILE A 164 -2.55 -19.51 -2.69
CA ILE A 164 -3.32 -20.32 -1.72
C ILE A 164 -4.19 -21.33 -2.48
#